data_AF-A0A0G1KU82-F1
#
_entry.id   AF-A0A0G1KU82-F1
#
_cell.length_a   1.000
_cell.length_b   1.000
_cell.length_c   1.000
_cell.angle_alpha   90.00
_cell.angle_beta   90.00
_cell.angle_gamma   90.00
#
_symmetry.space_group_name_H-M   'P 1'
#
loop_
_entity.id
_entity.type
_entity.pdbx_description
1 polymer ?
#
loop_
_entity_poly.entity_id
_entity_poly.type
_entity_poly.pdbx_seq_one_letter_code
_entity_poly.pdbx_strand_id
1 'polypeptide(L)'
;MFRQHQKIFLILILLAAAVLLQPNAVLAVSAGGVGVTPSPDSSESRIKGSWFVYEVDPGTTIEDTVRVINSSSNELKINLEGLDAFSTQDGSFALTDDESRNQDIGKWITLAEKKLTLPPKSQMDIKFTVQVPVDAEVGDHIGGITVQKDTTTPDATINAGGATVGVTTRVGARMYLTVKGNIIRDLQLKAKAWFGRGSKMVFRFKWTNNGNVRANLEANGKIYGLFGLYDKKDNFELGQIFPKKTLTSEMIWPGKNRPLLGPYLAILNIQDTFEGLNPSNKITAPAPPIRVYLMTFFIPYTQAIVFVILLFLAWFGWQINKWRKFMRLAKTPVVSHRIKKTDTLQKIAGLYRVDWKLLAQINEIKPPYDLGTTKTIYVPDSQGQRRILPIPNILVYLFAPVVRLFSRKPHPSLRHPGPQNRHPELDSGSPGSRSGFRVKPGMTKGVITQTPSYTIIIQPGDTRKDVEQFTGLSWKEIAKFNRLKPGFKLKAGLELEVPE
;
A
#
# COMPACT_ATOMS: atom_id res chain seq x y z
N MET A 1 -27.92 7.01 34.57
CA MET A 1 -27.65 6.40 33.23
C MET A 1 -27.39 7.40 32.09
N PHE A 2 -28.35 8.21 31.60
CA PHE A 2 -28.16 8.93 30.30
C PHE A 2 -26.87 9.80 30.22
N ARG A 3 -26.60 10.64 31.24
CA ARG A 3 -25.35 11.43 31.38
C ARG A 3 -24.05 10.60 31.42
N GLN A 4 -24.11 9.31 31.75
CA GLN A 4 -22.94 8.44 31.95
C GLN A 4 -22.39 7.93 30.62
N HIS A 5 -23.26 7.58 29.66
CA HIS A 5 -22.85 7.12 28.33
C HIS A 5 -22.24 8.25 27.48
N GLN A 6 -22.71 9.51 27.64
CA GLN A 6 -22.10 10.66 26.97
C GLN A 6 -20.66 10.90 27.44
N LYS A 7 -20.37 10.75 28.75
CA LYS A 7 -19.00 10.84 29.27
C LYS A 7 -18.09 9.76 28.69
N ILE A 8 -18.55 8.51 28.62
CA ILE A 8 -17.77 7.40 28.05
C ILE A 8 -17.44 7.66 26.56
N PHE A 9 -18.38 8.19 25.79
CA PHE A 9 -18.16 8.52 24.37
C PHE A 9 -17.13 9.65 24.18
N LEU A 10 -17.19 10.70 25.01
CA LEU A 10 -16.20 11.78 25.05
C LEU A 10 -14.80 11.29 25.45
N ILE A 11 -14.70 10.41 26.45
CA ILE A 11 -13.44 9.82 26.90
C ILE A 11 -12.80 8.96 25.79
N LEU A 12 -13.59 8.17 25.05
CA LEU A 12 -13.08 7.39 23.92
C LEU A 12 -12.58 8.27 22.76
N ILE A 13 -13.24 9.39 22.48
CA ILE A 13 -12.76 10.37 21.48
C ILE A 13 -11.45 11.03 21.94
N LEU A 14 -11.34 11.39 23.22
CA LEU A 14 -10.12 11.96 23.79
C LEU A 14 -8.95 10.97 23.80
N LEU A 15 -9.17 9.68 24.11
CA LEU A 15 -8.14 8.64 23.98
C LEU A 15 -7.70 8.46 22.51
N ALA A 16 -8.64 8.42 21.57
CA ALA A 16 -8.32 8.29 20.15
C ALA A 16 -7.52 9.51 19.63
N ALA A 17 -7.80 10.72 20.11
CA ALA A 17 -7.02 11.91 19.81
C ALA A 17 -5.61 11.86 20.45
N ALA A 18 -5.49 11.42 21.70
CA ALA A 18 -4.21 11.33 22.41
C ALA A 18 -3.24 10.32 21.75
N VAL A 19 -3.73 9.20 21.24
CA VAL A 19 -2.93 8.21 20.50
C VAL A 19 -2.40 8.76 19.17
N LEU A 20 -3.08 9.75 18.56
CA LEU A 20 -2.67 10.40 17.31
C LEU A 20 -1.71 11.60 17.51
N LEU A 21 -1.37 11.94 18.76
CA LEU A 21 -0.61 13.14 19.11
C LEU A 21 0.78 12.85 19.71
N GLN A 22 1.29 11.62 19.63
CA GLN A 22 2.63 11.31 20.13
C GLN A 22 3.71 11.93 19.21
N PRO A 23 4.61 12.78 19.74
CA PRO A 23 5.71 13.33 18.96
C PRO A 23 6.79 12.26 18.76
N ASN A 24 7.09 11.93 17.51
CA ASN A 24 8.27 11.14 17.17
C ASN A 24 9.51 11.98 17.48
N ALA A 25 10.26 11.61 18.51
CA ALA A 25 11.53 12.25 18.85
C ALA A 25 12.58 11.98 17.76
N VAL A 26 12.89 12.99 16.96
CA VAL A 26 13.98 12.93 15.98
C VAL A 26 15.29 13.22 16.72
N LEU A 27 16.03 12.16 17.07
CA LEU A 27 17.37 12.30 17.61
C LEU A 27 18.34 12.63 16.48
N ALA A 28 18.97 13.80 16.57
CA ALA A 28 20.04 14.19 15.65
C ALA A 28 21.36 13.54 16.09
N VAL A 29 21.90 12.65 15.27
CA VAL A 29 23.27 12.11 15.44
C VAL A 29 24.26 13.16 14.91
N SER A 30 25.22 13.59 15.73
CA SER A 30 26.32 14.45 15.26
C SER A 30 27.42 13.60 14.61
N ALA A 31 28.11 14.14 13.61
CA ALA A 31 29.02 13.39 12.73
C ALA A 31 30.41 13.08 13.36
N GLY A 32 30.45 12.62 14.61
CA GLY A 32 31.67 12.19 15.33
C GLY A 32 32.74 13.26 15.60
N GLY A 33 32.65 14.44 14.98
CA GLY A 33 33.69 15.48 14.98
C GLY A 33 34.75 15.33 13.88
N VAL A 34 34.62 14.36 12.97
CA VAL A 34 35.56 14.11 11.87
C VAL A 34 34.98 14.63 10.55
N GLY A 35 35.83 15.19 9.69
CA GLY A 35 35.48 15.58 8.32
C GLY A 35 36.56 15.17 7.31
N VAL A 36 36.18 15.08 6.04
CA VAL A 36 37.10 14.82 4.91
C VAL A 36 36.64 15.56 3.65
N THR A 37 37.56 16.21 2.94
CA THR A 37 37.30 16.94 1.68
C THR A 37 38.48 16.78 0.70
N PRO A 38 38.30 17.04 -0.61
CA PRO A 38 39.41 17.34 -1.50
C PRO A 38 40.29 18.51 -0.99
N SER A 39 41.54 18.56 -1.44
CA SER A 39 42.44 19.71 -1.27
C SER A 39 43.49 19.74 -2.38
N PRO A 40 43.77 20.90 -3.02
CA PRO A 40 43.11 22.19 -2.84
C PRO A 40 41.63 22.15 -3.22
N ASP A 41 40.83 23.07 -2.69
CA ASP A 41 39.45 23.26 -3.14
C ASP A 41 39.48 23.84 -4.57
N SER A 42 39.23 22.99 -5.56
CA SER A 42 39.44 23.30 -6.97
C SER A 42 38.35 24.24 -7.50
N SER A 43 38.69 25.53 -7.53
CA SER A 43 37.85 26.62 -8.03
C SER A 43 37.36 26.45 -9.47
N GLU A 44 38.02 25.61 -10.26
CA GLU A 44 37.70 25.31 -11.65
C GLU A 44 36.65 24.18 -11.81
N SER A 45 36.38 23.40 -10.76
CA SER A 45 35.36 22.35 -10.81
C SER A 45 33.95 22.96 -10.83
N ARG A 46 33.12 22.57 -11.82
CA ARG A 46 31.66 22.83 -11.82
C ARG A 46 30.96 22.27 -10.57
N ILE A 47 31.60 21.35 -9.84
CA ILE A 47 31.12 20.75 -8.60
C ILE A 47 32.05 21.18 -7.45
N LYS A 48 31.64 22.20 -6.69
CA LYS A 48 32.47 22.82 -5.63
C LYS A 48 32.86 21.86 -4.50
N GLY A 49 34.17 21.74 -4.24
CA GLY A 49 34.79 21.37 -2.95
C GLY A 49 34.39 20.06 -2.25
N SER A 50 33.55 19.22 -2.85
CA SER A 50 32.91 18.11 -2.12
C SER A 50 33.35 16.71 -2.58
N TRP A 51 33.66 16.55 -3.86
CA TRP A 51 33.95 15.25 -4.49
C TRP A 51 35.16 15.38 -5.43
N PHE A 52 35.95 14.32 -5.52
CA PHE A 52 36.96 14.16 -6.58
C PHE A 52 36.27 13.75 -7.89
N VAL A 53 36.64 14.37 -9.00
CA VAL A 53 36.07 14.09 -10.33
C VAL A 53 37.20 14.12 -11.36
N TYR A 54 37.37 13.02 -12.10
CA TYR A 54 38.46 12.86 -13.07
C TYR A 54 37.93 12.29 -14.40
N GLU A 55 38.52 12.68 -15.52
CA GLU A 55 38.29 12.07 -16.83
C GLU A 55 39.64 11.79 -17.51
N VAL A 56 40.05 10.51 -17.57
CA VAL A 56 41.44 10.10 -17.86
C VAL A 56 41.51 8.94 -18.84
N ASP A 57 42.66 8.79 -19.49
CA ASP A 57 42.95 7.67 -20.39
C ASP A 57 43.42 6.44 -19.59
N PRO A 58 43.21 5.19 -20.07
CA PRO A 58 43.75 4.00 -19.41
C PRO A 58 45.27 4.10 -19.18
N GLY A 59 45.76 3.57 -18.05
CA GLY A 59 47.16 3.68 -17.66
C GLY A 59 47.57 5.00 -16.99
N THR A 60 46.65 5.98 -16.87
CA THR A 60 46.96 7.27 -16.22
C THR A 60 47.18 7.10 -14.72
N THR A 61 48.28 7.65 -14.20
CA THR A 61 48.44 7.90 -12.77
C THR A 61 47.99 9.31 -12.44
N ILE A 62 47.09 9.44 -11.47
CA ILE A 62 46.65 10.72 -10.91
C ILE A 62 47.37 10.92 -9.57
N GLU A 63 47.88 12.12 -9.30
CA GLU A 63 48.32 12.54 -7.96
C GLU A 63 47.41 13.67 -7.47
N ASP A 64 46.88 13.56 -6.26
CA ASP A 64 45.96 14.54 -5.68
C ASP A 64 46.07 14.51 -4.14
N THR A 65 45.29 15.28 -3.41
CA THR A 65 45.39 15.41 -1.95
C THR A 65 44.01 15.49 -1.27
N VAL A 66 43.91 14.83 -0.11
CA VAL A 66 42.69 14.75 0.69
C VAL A 66 42.93 15.41 2.05
N ARG A 67 42.09 16.36 2.42
CA ARG A 67 42.13 17.04 3.71
C ARG A 67 41.28 16.29 4.72
N VAL A 68 41.89 15.88 5.82
CA VAL A 68 41.23 15.31 7.01
C VAL A 68 41.08 16.41 8.06
N ILE A 69 39.92 16.52 8.69
CA ILE A 69 39.59 17.60 9.63
C ILE A 69 39.13 17.01 10.97
N ASN A 70 39.78 17.41 12.07
CA ASN A 70 39.30 17.20 13.43
C ASN A 70 38.59 18.47 13.94
N SER A 71 37.27 18.49 13.81
CA SER A 71 36.43 19.58 14.32
C SER A 71 36.07 19.44 15.80
N SER A 72 36.52 18.38 16.48
CA SER A 72 36.25 18.12 17.90
C SER A 72 37.15 18.93 18.84
N SER A 73 36.87 18.85 20.16
CA SER A 73 37.71 19.39 21.24
C SER A 73 38.84 18.45 21.68
N ASN A 74 38.91 17.24 21.13
CA ASN A 74 39.75 16.16 21.62
C ASN A 74 40.76 15.74 20.54
N GLU A 75 41.87 15.10 20.93
CA GLU A 75 42.71 14.40 19.96
C GLU A 75 41.93 13.24 19.33
N LEU A 76 42.07 13.05 18.01
CA LEU A 76 41.44 11.94 17.29
C LEU A 76 42.50 11.14 16.51
N LYS A 77 42.57 9.84 16.78
CA LYS A 77 43.27 8.86 15.95
C LYS A 77 42.34 8.43 14.82
N ILE A 78 42.82 8.49 13.58
CA ILE A 78 42.00 8.34 12.38
C ILE A 78 42.61 7.26 11.48
N ASN A 79 41.76 6.34 10.99
CA ASN A 79 42.08 5.41 9.91
C ASN A 79 41.51 5.98 8.60
N LEU A 80 42.31 5.90 7.53
CA LEU A 80 41.96 6.30 6.17
C LEU A 80 41.94 5.07 5.26
N GLU A 81 40.88 4.91 4.47
CA GLU A 81 40.67 3.76 3.59
C GLU A 81 40.24 4.25 2.20
N GLY A 82 40.85 3.70 1.15
CA GLY A 82 40.41 3.87 -0.24
C GLY A 82 39.41 2.78 -0.59
N LEU A 83 38.20 3.12 -1.00
CA LEU A 83 37.07 2.17 -1.04
C LEU A 83 36.25 2.29 -2.33
N ASP A 84 35.81 1.14 -2.84
CA ASP A 84 34.83 1.04 -3.93
C ASP A 84 33.45 1.58 -3.51
N ALA A 85 32.71 2.15 -4.45
CA ALA A 85 31.33 2.57 -4.24
C ALA A 85 30.30 1.66 -4.90
N PHE A 86 29.12 1.59 -4.29
CA PHE A 86 27.96 0.92 -4.84
C PHE A 86 26.68 1.74 -4.60
N SER A 87 25.69 1.53 -5.48
CA SER A 87 24.35 2.09 -5.30
C SER A 87 23.54 1.22 -4.36
N THR A 88 22.92 1.80 -3.34
CA THR A 88 21.92 1.12 -2.51
C THR A 88 20.62 0.89 -3.29
N GLN A 89 19.66 0.13 -2.73
CA GLN A 89 18.39 -0.18 -3.40
C GLN A 89 17.52 1.05 -3.67
N ASP A 90 17.66 2.09 -2.84
CA ASP A 90 17.01 3.40 -2.92
C ASP A 90 17.77 4.42 -3.79
N GLY A 91 19.06 4.18 -4.07
CA GLY A 91 19.88 5.00 -4.98
C GLY A 91 20.90 5.89 -4.29
N SER A 92 21.01 5.82 -2.96
CA SER A 92 22.09 6.43 -2.22
C SER A 92 23.44 5.86 -2.65
N PHE A 93 24.45 6.73 -2.68
CA PHE A 93 25.85 6.36 -2.87
C PHE A 93 26.39 5.82 -1.55
N ALA A 94 26.78 4.54 -1.53
CA ALA A 94 27.45 3.89 -0.41
C ALA A 94 28.86 3.46 -0.82
N LEU A 95 29.73 3.28 0.17
CA LEU A 95 31.08 2.74 0.00
C LEU A 95 31.14 1.35 0.64
N THR A 96 32.09 0.51 0.21
CA THR A 96 32.39 -0.77 0.86
C THR A 96 32.70 -0.58 2.36
N ASP A 97 32.49 -1.64 3.14
CA ASP A 97 32.80 -1.68 4.56
C ASP A 97 34.28 -1.98 4.84
N ASP A 98 34.98 -2.62 3.90
CA ASP A 98 36.34 -3.14 4.07
C ASP A 98 37.12 -3.09 2.73
N GLU A 99 38.41 -2.69 2.76
CA GLU A 99 39.28 -2.60 1.57
C GLU A 99 39.44 -3.96 0.86
N SER A 100 39.36 -5.09 1.58
CA SER A 100 39.43 -6.44 1.01
C SER A 100 38.26 -6.78 0.07
N ARG A 101 37.17 -6.01 0.10
CA ARG A 101 36.04 -6.15 -0.82
C ARG A 101 36.14 -5.28 -2.06
N ASN A 102 37.11 -4.36 -2.12
CA ASN A 102 37.36 -3.59 -3.33
C ASN A 102 37.67 -4.52 -4.50
N GLN A 103 37.09 -4.24 -5.66
CA GLN A 103 37.39 -4.89 -6.93
C GLN A 103 37.86 -3.89 -7.99
N ASP A 104 37.50 -2.61 -7.83
CA ASP A 104 37.59 -1.54 -8.81
C ASP A 104 38.51 -0.41 -8.32
N ILE A 105 38.11 0.87 -8.43
CA ILE A 105 38.90 2.06 -8.09
C ILE A 105 39.51 2.05 -6.67
N GLY A 106 38.89 1.37 -5.70
CA GLY A 106 39.43 1.21 -4.35
C GLY A 106 40.71 0.37 -4.29
N LYS A 107 41.04 -0.40 -5.34
CA LYS A 107 42.37 -1.02 -5.52
C LYS A 107 43.40 -0.05 -6.13
N TRP A 108 42.95 0.98 -6.84
CA TRP A 108 43.80 1.91 -7.59
C TRP A 108 44.29 3.06 -6.70
N ILE A 109 43.54 3.38 -5.65
CA ILE A 109 43.86 4.42 -4.66
C ILE A 109 44.99 3.95 -3.72
N THR A 110 46.12 4.66 -3.74
CA THR A 110 47.19 4.52 -2.75
C THR A 110 47.29 5.79 -1.90
N LEU A 111 47.04 5.68 -0.60
CA LEU A 111 47.17 6.77 0.38
C LEU A 111 48.62 6.84 0.90
N ALA A 112 49.19 8.04 1.02
CA ALA A 112 50.52 8.22 1.61
C ALA A 112 50.55 7.88 3.11
N GLU A 113 49.45 8.16 3.83
CA GLU A 113 49.25 7.78 5.22
C GLU A 113 47.86 7.15 5.39
N LYS A 114 47.80 5.92 5.94
CA LYS A 114 46.52 5.27 6.32
C LYS A 114 46.13 5.49 7.77
N LYS A 115 47.06 5.86 8.65
CA LYS A 115 46.79 6.11 10.08
C LYS A 115 47.51 7.35 10.54
N LEU A 116 46.76 8.28 11.14
CA LEU A 116 47.27 9.57 11.63
C LEU A 116 46.56 9.99 12.92
N THR A 117 47.15 10.97 13.62
CA THR A 117 46.61 11.53 14.86
C THR A 117 46.44 13.03 14.71
N LEU A 118 45.20 13.52 14.77
CA LEU A 118 44.90 14.96 14.67
C LEU A 118 44.67 15.57 16.06
N PRO A 119 45.43 16.60 16.46
CA PRO A 119 45.10 17.44 17.61
C PRO A 119 43.68 18.05 17.52
N PRO A 120 43.10 18.50 18.65
CA PRO A 120 41.86 19.27 18.65
C PRO A 120 41.86 20.41 17.63
N LYS A 121 40.73 20.64 16.95
CA LYS A 121 40.51 21.78 16.03
C LYS A 121 41.56 21.92 14.91
N SER A 122 42.17 20.82 14.48
CA SER A 122 43.21 20.79 13.44
C SER A 122 42.74 20.14 12.13
N GLN A 123 43.55 20.29 11.08
CA GLN A 123 43.38 19.61 9.80
C GLN A 123 44.75 19.20 9.24
N MET A 124 44.79 18.16 8.41
CA MET A 124 46.00 17.69 7.73
C MET A 124 45.66 17.26 6.31
N ASP A 125 46.57 17.57 5.38
CA ASP A 125 46.41 17.32 3.95
C ASP A 125 47.29 16.12 3.56
N ILE A 126 46.64 15.00 3.21
CA ILE A 126 47.28 13.71 2.91
C ILE A 126 47.31 13.49 1.41
N LYS A 127 48.50 13.27 0.85
CA LYS A 127 48.66 12.91 -0.56
C LYS A 127 48.11 11.53 -0.85
N PHE A 128 47.55 11.36 -2.04
CA PHE A 128 47.18 10.05 -2.57
C PHE A 128 47.45 9.99 -4.08
N THR A 129 47.58 8.76 -4.58
CA THR A 129 47.64 8.51 -6.02
C THR A 129 46.53 7.57 -6.46
N VAL A 130 46.09 7.68 -7.70
CA VAL A 130 45.16 6.73 -8.35
C VAL A 130 45.83 6.19 -9.59
N GLN A 131 46.23 4.91 -9.56
CA GLN A 131 46.90 4.25 -10.67
C GLN A 131 45.84 3.50 -11.50
N VAL A 132 45.33 4.13 -12.55
CA VAL A 132 44.33 3.52 -13.45
C VAL A 132 45.01 2.42 -14.28
N PRO A 133 44.53 1.17 -14.27
CA PRO A 133 45.09 0.10 -15.08
C PRO A 133 45.08 0.42 -16.60
N VAL A 134 46.02 -0.16 -17.34
CA VAL A 134 46.09 -0.04 -18.81
C VAL A 134 44.94 -0.79 -19.51
N ASP A 135 44.38 -1.78 -18.83
CA ASP A 135 43.24 -2.62 -19.21
C ASP A 135 41.96 -2.25 -18.44
N ALA A 136 41.93 -1.08 -17.79
CA ALA A 136 40.74 -0.57 -17.12
C ALA A 136 39.55 -0.50 -18.10
N GLU A 137 38.35 -0.85 -17.61
CA GLU A 137 37.15 -0.76 -18.43
C GLU A 137 36.88 0.69 -18.82
N VAL A 138 36.36 0.91 -20.02
CA VAL A 138 35.87 2.24 -20.42
C VAL A 138 34.56 2.50 -19.70
N GLY A 139 34.48 3.57 -18.89
CA GLY A 139 33.26 3.90 -18.15
C GLY A 139 33.49 4.74 -16.89
N ASP A 140 32.44 4.87 -16.07
CA ASP A 140 32.51 5.47 -14.73
C ASP A 140 32.89 4.43 -13.67
N HIS A 141 34.05 4.66 -13.05
CA HIS A 141 34.55 3.96 -11.88
C HIS A 141 34.30 4.84 -10.65
N ILE A 142 33.73 4.25 -9.60
CA ILE A 142 33.17 5.01 -8.47
C ILE A 142 33.66 4.48 -7.13
N GLY A 143 34.04 5.40 -6.25
CA GLY A 143 34.66 5.08 -4.97
C GLY A 143 34.79 6.30 -4.08
N GLY A 144 35.75 6.27 -3.16
CA GLY A 144 36.04 7.41 -2.32
C GLY A 144 37.14 7.12 -1.30
N ILE A 145 37.60 8.19 -0.66
CA ILE A 145 38.48 8.11 0.49
C ILE A 145 37.62 8.33 1.73
N THR A 146 37.66 7.37 2.65
CA THR A 146 36.94 7.48 3.92
C THR A 146 37.87 7.74 5.09
N VAL A 147 37.29 8.32 6.13
CA VAL A 147 37.91 8.59 7.42
C VAL A 147 37.00 8.06 8.51
N GLN A 148 37.59 7.33 9.46
CA GLN A 148 36.91 6.86 10.67
C GLN A 148 37.86 6.93 11.86
N LYS A 149 37.32 6.92 13.08
CA LYS A 149 38.15 6.88 14.29
C LYS A 149 38.79 5.50 14.45
N ASP A 150 40.09 5.46 14.70
CA ASP A 150 40.84 4.24 15.00
C ASP A 150 40.65 3.85 16.47
N THR A 151 39.43 3.40 16.81
CA THR A 151 39.04 3.03 18.18
C THR A 151 37.93 1.99 18.19
N THR A 152 37.90 1.16 19.23
CA THR A 152 36.81 0.20 19.49
C THR A 152 35.62 0.82 20.24
N THR A 153 35.77 2.05 20.75
CA THR A 153 34.70 2.77 21.45
C THR A 153 33.72 3.39 20.45
N PRO A 154 32.41 3.07 20.48
CA PRO A 154 31.42 3.70 19.59
C PRO A 154 31.31 5.21 19.81
N ASP A 155 30.97 5.96 18.74
CA ASP A 155 30.62 7.38 18.82
C ASP A 155 29.32 7.61 19.61
N ALA A 156 28.39 6.67 19.50
CA ALA A 156 27.16 6.65 20.28
C ALA A 156 26.75 5.22 20.63
N THR A 157 26.11 5.04 21.78
CA THR A 157 25.50 3.77 22.21
C THR A 157 23.98 3.92 22.30
N ILE A 158 23.27 3.10 21.53
CA ILE A 158 21.80 3.07 21.51
C ILE A 158 21.34 1.88 22.35
N ASN A 159 20.71 2.16 23.49
CA ASN A 159 20.10 1.14 24.35
C ASN A 159 18.63 0.95 23.96
N ALA A 160 18.29 -0.20 23.37
CA ALA A 160 16.95 -0.53 22.92
C ALA A 160 16.57 -1.96 23.31
N GLY A 161 15.48 -2.12 24.06
CA GLY A 161 14.93 -3.45 24.42
C GLY A 161 15.85 -4.35 25.25
N GLY A 162 16.88 -3.80 25.90
CA GLY A 162 17.90 -4.58 26.63
C GLY A 162 19.16 -4.90 25.82
N ALA A 163 19.21 -4.54 24.53
CA ALA A 163 20.42 -4.59 23.71
C ALA A 163 21.09 -3.20 23.63
N THR A 164 22.42 -3.18 23.68
CA THR A 164 23.25 -1.99 23.44
C THR A 164 23.87 -2.11 22.05
N VAL A 165 23.53 -1.17 21.15
CA VAL A 165 24.10 -1.09 19.81
C VAL A 165 25.13 0.05 19.77
N GLY A 166 26.37 -0.26 19.41
CA GLY A 166 27.39 0.75 19.10
C GLY A 166 27.21 1.31 17.69
N VAL A 167 27.29 2.63 17.56
CA VAL A 167 27.34 3.35 16.27
C VAL A 167 28.73 3.95 16.12
N THR A 168 29.38 3.69 14.98
CA THR A 168 30.67 4.30 14.60
C THR A 168 30.48 5.09 13.31
N THR A 169 30.99 6.32 13.28
CA THR A 169 30.84 7.25 12.15
C THR A 169 32.01 7.12 11.19
N ARG A 170 31.73 6.68 9.97
CA ARG A 170 32.65 6.77 8.83
C ARG A 170 32.18 7.90 7.92
N VAL A 171 33.05 8.85 7.59
CA VAL A 171 32.78 9.98 6.68
C VAL A 171 33.60 9.76 5.41
N GLY A 172 33.10 10.14 4.23
CA GLY A 172 33.78 9.85 2.97
C GLY A 172 33.69 10.96 1.92
N ALA A 173 34.82 11.32 1.34
CA ALA A 173 34.91 12.15 0.14
C ALA A 173 34.73 11.24 -1.07
N ARG A 174 33.67 11.48 -1.86
CA ARG A 174 33.35 10.66 -3.04
C ARG A 174 34.34 10.92 -4.17
N MET A 175 34.59 9.89 -4.96
CA MET A 175 35.42 9.93 -6.15
C MET A 175 34.64 9.35 -7.34
N TYR A 176 34.65 10.07 -8.46
CA TYR A 176 34.11 9.60 -9.73
C TYR A 176 35.19 9.75 -10.81
N LEU A 177 35.66 8.63 -11.35
CA LEU A 177 36.70 8.59 -12.38
C LEU A 177 36.10 8.00 -13.65
N THR A 178 36.04 8.81 -14.71
CA THR A 178 35.59 8.35 -16.03
C THR A 178 36.81 7.96 -16.87
N VAL A 179 36.95 6.66 -17.17
CA VAL A 179 37.95 6.15 -18.11
C VAL A 179 37.46 6.38 -19.53
N LYS A 180 38.27 7.07 -20.35
CA LYS A 180 37.93 7.46 -21.73
C LYS A 180 37.90 6.26 -22.68
N GLY A 181 37.07 6.38 -23.72
CA GLY A 181 36.94 5.40 -24.80
C GLY A 181 35.56 5.44 -25.44
N ASN A 182 35.05 4.29 -25.89
CA ASN A 182 33.69 4.16 -26.41
C ASN A 182 32.62 4.31 -25.30
N ILE A 183 32.00 5.48 -25.18
CA ILE A 183 30.96 5.76 -24.18
C ILE A 183 29.58 5.31 -24.66
N ILE A 184 28.98 4.38 -23.92
CA ILE A 184 27.67 3.79 -24.17
C ILE A 184 26.66 4.35 -23.15
N ARG A 185 25.58 4.96 -23.65
CA ARG A 185 24.43 5.41 -22.83
C ARG A 185 23.18 4.59 -23.19
N ASP A 186 22.80 3.68 -22.31
CA ASP A 186 21.53 2.93 -22.40
C ASP A 186 20.80 2.96 -21.06
N LEU A 187 19.95 3.97 -20.88
CA LEU A 187 19.11 4.14 -19.70
C LEU A 187 17.65 3.80 -20.02
N GLN A 188 17.09 2.84 -19.30
CA GLN A 188 15.76 2.30 -19.56
C GLN A 188 14.84 2.42 -18.34
N LEU A 189 13.67 3.04 -18.54
CA LEU A 189 12.62 3.10 -17.53
C LEU A 189 11.81 1.79 -17.52
N LYS A 190 12.13 0.88 -16.59
CA LYS A 190 11.48 -0.44 -16.48
C LYS A 190 10.11 -0.39 -15.80
N ALA A 191 9.93 0.48 -14.80
CA ALA A 191 8.65 0.66 -14.12
C ALA A 191 8.48 2.08 -13.56
N LYS A 192 7.22 2.49 -13.34
CA LYS A 192 6.85 3.82 -12.84
C LYS A 192 5.59 3.73 -11.99
N ALA A 193 5.54 4.47 -10.89
CA ALA A 193 4.37 4.57 -10.02
C ALA A 193 4.24 5.96 -9.39
N TRP A 194 3.02 6.34 -9.01
CA TRP A 194 2.73 7.62 -8.35
C TRP A 194 1.66 7.44 -7.29
N PHE A 195 2.00 7.77 -6.04
CA PHE A 195 1.16 7.54 -4.86
C PHE A 195 1.33 8.67 -3.83
N GLY A 196 0.56 8.58 -2.73
CA GLY A 196 0.64 9.51 -1.62
C GLY A 196 1.39 8.92 -0.42
N ARG A 197 2.28 9.71 0.19
CA ARG A 197 2.87 9.43 1.51
C ARG A 197 2.51 10.59 2.44
N GLY A 198 1.50 10.40 3.29
CA GLY A 198 0.93 11.47 4.12
C GLY A 198 0.36 12.62 3.27
N SER A 199 0.90 13.82 3.47
CA SER A 199 0.60 15.03 2.69
C SER A 199 1.48 15.21 1.44
N LYS A 200 2.43 14.31 1.16
CA LYS A 200 3.33 14.40 0.01
C LYS A 200 2.91 13.47 -1.14
N MET A 201 3.20 13.93 -2.37
CA MET A 201 3.14 13.12 -3.58
C MET A 201 4.51 12.48 -3.79
N VAL A 202 4.54 11.16 -4.00
CA VAL A 202 5.76 10.38 -4.22
C VAL A 202 5.68 9.72 -5.57
N PHE A 203 6.65 10.04 -6.42
CA PHE A 203 6.94 9.36 -7.66
C PHE A 203 7.97 8.27 -7.40
N ARG A 204 7.81 7.10 -7.99
CA ARG A 204 8.77 5.99 -7.92
C ARG A 204 9.10 5.51 -9.32
N PHE A 205 10.38 5.41 -9.63
CA PHE A 205 10.88 4.98 -10.93
C PHE A 205 11.84 3.81 -10.75
N LYS A 206 11.66 2.75 -11.54
CA LYS A 206 12.64 1.67 -11.64
C LYS A 206 13.44 1.87 -12.93
N TRP A 207 14.68 2.29 -12.78
CA TRP A 207 15.64 2.49 -13.86
C TRP A 207 16.55 1.28 -14.00
N THR A 208 17.00 1.02 -15.21
CA THR A 208 18.16 0.17 -15.49
C THR A 208 19.11 0.97 -16.37
N ASN A 209 20.38 1.06 -15.98
CA ASN A 209 21.43 1.62 -16.83
C ASN A 209 22.32 0.44 -17.30
N ASN A 210 22.27 0.12 -18.59
CA ASN A 210 23.17 -0.86 -19.21
C ASN A 210 24.38 -0.19 -19.88
N GLY A 211 24.43 1.14 -19.88
CA GLY A 211 25.60 1.90 -20.31
C GLY A 211 26.79 1.74 -19.36
N ASN A 212 27.93 2.28 -19.78
CA ASN A 212 29.17 2.27 -19.00
C ASN A 212 29.42 3.56 -18.21
N VAL A 213 28.64 4.62 -18.44
CA VAL A 213 28.65 5.85 -17.61
C VAL A 213 27.34 6.06 -16.87
N ARG A 214 27.37 6.89 -15.81
CA ARG A 214 26.19 7.30 -15.05
C ARG A 214 25.26 8.16 -15.92
N ALA A 215 23.97 8.10 -15.65
CA ALA A 215 23.02 9.12 -16.09
C ALA A 215 22.76 10.10 -14.95
N ASN A 216 22.73 11.41 -15.23
CA ASN A 216 22.33 12.44 -14.26
C ASN A 216 20.93 12.92 -14.62
N LEU A 217 19.93 12.61 -13.80
CA LEU A 217 18.54 12.81 -14.20
C LEU A 217 17.95 14.11 -13.66
N GLU A 218 17.55 14.97 -14.60
CA GLU A 218 16.71 16.13 -14.35
C GLU A 218 15.34 15.94 -15.00
N ALA A 219 14.33 16.63 -14.47
CA ALA A 219 12.99 16.56 -15.02
C ALA A 219 12.22 17.88 -14.99
N ASN A 220 11.36 18.02 -15.99
CA ASN A 220 10.42 19.12 -16.17
C ASN A 220 8.99 18.55 -16.11
N GLY A 221 8.21 18.94 -15.09
CA GLY A 221 6.97 18.29 -14.70
C GLY A 221 5.75 19.20 -14.66
N LYS A 222 4.61 18.70 -15.15
CA LYS A 222 3.29 19.32 -15.01
C LYS A 222 2.30 18.33 -14.44
N ILE A 223 1.54 18.73 -13.43
CA ILE A 223 0.46 17.95 -12.83
C ILE A 223 -0.87 18.60 -13.18
N TYR A 224 -1.79 17.82 -13.74
CA TYR A 224 -3.14 18.22 -14.10
C TYR A 224 -4.16 17.47 -13.24
N GLY A 225 -5.28 18.12 -12.92
CA GLY A 225 -6.47 17.50 -12.34
C GLY A 225 -7.71 17.84 -13.17
N LEU A 226 -8.90 17.53 -12.64
CA LEU A 226 -10.19 17.79 -13.33
C LEU A 226 -10.41 19.27 -13.72
N PHE A 227 -9.76 20.21 -13.03
CA PHE A 227 -9.88 21.66 -13.26
C PHE A 227 -8.66 22.25 -13.99
N GLY A 228 -7.92 21.44 -14.76
CA GLY A 228 -6.75 21.88 -15.51
C GLY A 228 -5.43 21.74 -14.75
N LEU A 229 -4.49 22.67 -14.96
CA LEU A 229 -3.14 22.61 -14.39
C LEU A 229 -3.20 22.78 -12.86
N TYR A 230 -2.88 21.73 -12.12
CA TYR A 230 -2.77 21.74 -10.67
C TYR A 230 -1.44 22.34 -10.21
N ASP A 231 -0.32 21.94 -10.82
CA ASP A 231 1.02 22.42 -10.46
C ASP A 231 2.04 22.25 -11.58
N LYS A 232 3.12 23.03 -11.55
CA LYS A 232 4.26 22.93 -12.48
C LYS A 232 5.57 23.12 -11.72
N LYS A 233 6.56 22.29 -12.05
CA LYS A 233 7.95 22.44 -11.60
C LYS A 233 8.88 22.11 -12.75
N ASP A 234 9.94 22.90 -12.89
CA ASP A 234 10.93 22.79 -13.94
C ASP A 234 12.30 22.51 -13.30
N ASN A 235 13.22 21.91 -14.07
CA ASN A 235 14.61 21.62 -13.70
C ASN A 235 14.78 21.10 -12.27
N PHE A 236 14.09 20.01 -11.92
CA PHE A 236 14.27 19.32 -10.64
C PHE A 236 15.03 18.01 -10.82
N GLU A 237 15.96 17.74 -9.90
CA GLU A 237 16.77 16.53 -9.90
C GLU A 237 15.94 15.28 -9.51
N LEU A 238 16.28 14.15 -10.13
CA LEU A 238 15.81 12.80 -9.79
C LEU A 238 16.96 11.90 -9.27
N GLY A 239 18.18 12.45 -9.17
CA GLY A 239 19.39 11.74 -8.75
C GLY A 239 20.19 11.13 -9.91
N GLN A 240 21.24 10.38 -9.56
CA GLN A 240 22.16 9.74 -10.52
C GLN A 240 21.92 8.23 -10.60
N ILE A 241 21.99 7.67 -11.81
CA ILE A 241 21.82 6.24 -12.08
C ILE A 241 23.15 5.67 -12.61
N PHE A 242 23.90 5.00 -11.74
CA PHE A 242 25.22 4.43 -12.05
C PHE A 242 25.17 3.26 -13.04
N PRO A 243 26.25 3.03 -13.82
CA PRO A 243 26.28 2.01 -14.88
C PRO A 243 26.12 0.59 -14.35
N LYS A 244 25.64 -0.32 -15.22
CA LYS A 244 25.41 -1.74 -14.94
C LYS A 244 24.48 -2.04 -13.74
N LYS A 245 23.71 -1.07 -13.24
CA LYS A 245 22.77 -1.25 -12.10
C LYS A 245 21.31 -1.12 -12.53
N THR A 246 20.45 -1.79 -11.77
CA THR A 246 18.99 -1.56 -11.76
C THR A 246 18.59 -0.99 -10.41
N LEU A 247 17.94 0.17 -10.42
CA LEU A 247 17.71 1.00 -9.24
C LEU A 247 16.22 1.41 -9.15
N THR A 248 15.67 1.50 -7.93
CA THR A 248 14.31 2.01 -7.69
C THR A 248 14.37 3.30 -6.88
N SER A 249 14.48 4.46 -7.57
CA SER A 249 14.47 5.75 -6.90
C SER A 249 13.05 6.20 -6.53
N GLU A 250 12.92 6.86 -5.37
CA GLU A 250 11.71 7.58 -4.97
C GLU A 250 11.98 9.08 -4.89
N MET A 251 11.05 9.87 -5.41
CA MET A 251 11.16 11.32 -5.49
C MET A 251 9.88 11.98 -4.97
N ILE A 252 10.04 12.91 -4.02
CA ILE A 252 8.95 13.72 -3.47
C ILE A 252 8.75 14.93 -4.37
N TRP A 253 7.50 15.18 -4.79
CA TRP A 253 7.18 16.37 -5.58
C TRP A 253 7.58 17.67 -4.84
N PRO A 254 8.41 18.55 -5.44
CA PRO A 254 8.96 19.73 -4.77
C PRO A 254 8.03 20.97 -4.86
N GLY A 255 6.80 20.79 -5.35
CA GLY A 255 5.76 21.81 -5.38
C GLY A 255 4.69 21.61 -4.31
N LYS A 256 3.43 21.74 -4.71
CA LYS A 256 2.26 21.65 -3.84
C LYS A 256 2.16 20.30 -3.14
N ASN A 257 1.61 20.31 -1.93
CA ASN A 257 1.25 19.09 -1.22
C ASN A 257 0.20 18.27 -2.00
N ARG A 258 0.05 16.99 -1.64
CA ARG A 258 -0.89 16.07 -2.25
C ARG A 258 -2.34 16.53 -2.09
N PRO A 259 -3.15 16.57 -3.16
CA PRO A 259 -4.58 16.87 -3.06
C PRO A 259 -5.35 15.76 -2.33
N LEU A 260 -6.49 16.13 -1.73
CA LEU A 260 -7.29 15.25 -0.86
C LEU A 260 -8.00 14.13 -1.63
N LEU A 261 -8.58 14.45 -2.78
CA LEU A 261 -9.47 13.60 -3.56
C LEU A 261 -9.31 13.88 -5.08
N GLY A 262 -9.43 12.85 -5.91
CA GLY A 262 -9.69 12.96 -7.34
C GLY A 262 -8.63 12.33 -8.25
N PRO A 263 -8.91 12.22 -9.56
CA PRO A 263 -7.95 11.77 -10.56
C PRO A 263 -7.00 12.91 -10.93
N TYR A 264 -5.71 12.59 -11.04
CA TYR A 264 -4.68 13.50 -11.51
C TYR A 264 -3.76 12.81 -12.52
N LEU A 265 -3.21 13.60 -13.45
CA LEU A 265 -2.26 13.20 -14.48
C LEU A 265 -0.98 14.02 -14.34
N ALA A 266 0.13 13.36 -14.05
CA ALA A 266 1.46 13.92 -14.14
C ALA A 266 2.06 13.62 -15.51
N ILE A 267 2.63 14.65 -16.14
CA ILE A 267 3.43 14.56 -17.37
C ILE A 267 4.81 15.10 -17.03
N LEU A 268 5.81 14.22 -17.05
CA LEU A 268 7.21 14.56 -16.81
C LEU A 268 8.00 14.39 -18.10
N ASN A 269 8.83 15.36 -18.46
CA ASN A 269 9.89 15.20 -19.44
C ASN A 269 11.18 14.99 -18.66
N ILE A 270 11.76 13.79 -18.70
CA ILE A 270 12.98 13.43 -17.96
C ILE A 270 14.15 13.43 -18.94
N GLN A 271 15.27 14.05 -18.59
CA GLN A 271 16.45 14.18 -19.44
C GLN A 271 17.71 13.72 -18.70
N ASP A 272 18.64 13.11 -19.44
CA ASP A 272 19.99 12.82 -18.95
C ASP A 272 20.89 14.04 -19.23
N THR A 273 21.28 14.74 -18.17
CA THR A 273 22.18 15.91 -18.22
C THR A 273 23.61 15.57 -17.84
N PHE A 274 24.00 14.29 -17.83
CA PHE A 274 25.40 13.93 -17.62
C PHE A 274 26.24 14.48 -18.78
N GLU A 275 27.18 15.38 -18.45
CA GLU A 275 28.23 15.86 -19.35
C GLU A 275 29.56 15.34 -18.81
N GLY A 276 30.46 14.92 -19.71
CA GLY A 276 31.85 14.65 -19.36
C GLY A 276 32.57 15.94 -18.96
N LEU A 277 33.72 15.82 -18.31
CA LEU A 277 34.56 16.97 -17.99
C LEU A 277 35.20 17.57 -19.26
N ASN A 278 35.42 16.75 -20.30
CA ASN A 278 36.05 17.21 -21.54
C ASN A 278 35.02 17.45 -22.67
N PRO A 279 34.74 18.71 -23.07
CA PRO A 279 33.86 19.01 -24.21
C PRO A 279 34.46 18.64 -25.58
N SER A 280 35.75 18.27 -25.64
CA SER A 280 36.41 17.78 -26.86
C SER A 280 35.98 16.36 -27.24
N ASN A 281 35.53 15.58 -26.26
CA ASN A 281 35.02 14.24 -26.52
C ASN A 281 33.66 14.34 -27.22
N LYS A 282 33.51 13.68 -28.38
CA LYS A 282 32.21 13.46 -29.03
C LYS A 282 31.41 12.43 -28.24
N ILE A 283 30.95 12.83 -27.06
CA ILE A 283 29.94 12.12 -26.30
C ILE A 283 28.74 11.91 -27.22
N THR A 284 28.31 10.65 -27.38
CA THR A 284 27.07 10.30 -28.06
C THR A 284 25.94 11.18 -27.55
N ALA A 285 25.25 11.90 -28.46
CA ALA A 285 24.33 12.97 -28.11
C ALA A 285 23.37 12.57 -26.97
N PRO A 286 23.12 13.46 -25.98
CA PRO A 286 22.44 13.11 -24.74
C PRO A 286 21.09 12.43 -25.02
N ALA A 287 20.81 11.37 -24.25
CA ALA A 287 19.70 10.47 -24.54
C ALA A 287 18.37 11.23 -24.66
N PRO A 288 17.56 10.96 -25.70
CA PRO A 288 16.38 11.77 -26.01
C PRO A 288 15.40 11.79 -24.83
N PRO A 289 14.81 12.95 -24.49
CA PRO A 289 14.10 13.13 -23.22
C PRO A 289 12.91 12.19 -23.08
N ILE A 290 12.96 11.35 -22.06
CA ILE A 290 12.00 10.29 -21.75
C ILE A 290 10.72 10.94 -21.22
N ARG A 291 9.66 10.92 -22.03
CA ARG A 291 8.37 11.51 -21.67
C ARG A 291 7.49 10.54 -20.87
N VAL A 292 7.36 10.79 -19.58
CA VAL A 292 6.68 9.91 -18.62
C VAL A 292 5.30 10.45 -18.26
N TYR A 293 4.27 9.73 -18.71
CA TYR A 293 2.89 9.89 -18.27
C TYR A 293 2.60 8.99 -17.07
N LEU A 294 1.95 9.55 -16.05
CA LEU A 294 1.58 8.89 -14.80
C LEU A 294 0.20 9.38 -14.34
N MET A 295 -0.75 8.47 -14.17
CA MET A 295 -2.08 8.78 -13.63
C MET A 295 -2.24 8.15 -12.25
N THR A 296 -2.90 8.86 -11.33
CA THR A 296 -3.27 8.32 -10.02
C THR A 296 -4.63 8.88 -9.59
N PHE A 297 -5.34 8.18 -8.70
CA PHE A 297 -6.55 8.68 -8.08
C PHE A 297 -6.33 8.75 -6.57
N PHE A 298 -6.29 9.97 -6.03
CA PHE A 298 -6.19 10.15 -4.59
C PHE A 298 -7.57 9.94 -3.95
N ILE A 299 -7.64 9.06 -2.95
CA ILE A 299 -8.84 8.80 -2.16
C ILE A 299 -8.52 9.12 -0.70
N PRO A 300 -9.37 9.91 0.01
CA PRO A 300 -9.22 10.16 1.44
C PRO A 300 -9.74 8.95 2.23
N TYR A 301 -9.06 7.80 2.11
CA TYR A 301 -9.55 6.50 2.59
C TYR A 301 -9.70 6.45 4.11
N THR A 302 -8.84 7.11 4.88
CA THR A 302 -9.00 7.21 6.34
C THR A 302 -10.24 8.01 6.72
N GLN A 303 -10.48 9.15 6.06
CA GLN A 303 -11.69 9.95 6.27
C GLN A 303 -12.96 9.19 5.85
N ALA A 304 -12.91 8.45 4.74
CA ALA A 304 -14.02 7.62 4.27
C ALA A 304 -14.35 6.48 5.25
N ILE A 305 -13.33 5.79 5.79
CA ILE A 305 -13.51 4.76 6.82
C ILE A 305 -14.11 5.36 8.10
N VAL A 306 -13.58 6.50 8.57
CA VAL A 306 -14.12 7.22 9.75
C VAL A 306 -15.58 7.63 9.51
N PHE A 307 -15.92 8.14 8.33
CA PHE A 307 -17.28 8.53 7.98
C PHE A 307 -18.24 7.33 7.97
N VAL A 308 -17.83 6.19 7.40
CA VAL A 308 -18.61 4.94 7.43
C VAL A 308 -18.80 4.42 8.86
N ILE A 309 -17.77 4.51 9.71
CA ILE A 309 -17.86 4.15 11.15
C ILE A 309 -18.84 5.08 11.88
N LEU A 310 -18.80 6.39 11.62
CA LEU A 310 -19.73 7.37 12.23
C LEU A 310 -21.18 7.12 11.79
N LEU A 311 -21.42 6.81 10.51
CA LEU A 311 -22.75 6.40 10.02
C LEU A 311 -23.23 5.11 10.69
N PHE A 312 -22.36 4.10 10.83
CA PHE A 312 -22.68 2.86 11.53
C PHE A 312 -23.02 3.10 13.01
N LEU A 313 -22.22 3.92 13.72
CA LEU A 313 -22.47 4.27 15.12
C LEU A 313 -23.78 5.06 15.30
N ALA A 314 -24.10 5.98 14.39
CA ALA A 314 -25.36 6.72 14.40
C ALA A 314 -26.57 5.79 14.17
N TRP A 315 -26.49 4.89 13.18
CA TRP A 315 -27.49 3.86 12.92
C TRP A 315 -27.67 2.90 14.11
N PHE A 316 -26.57 2.44 14.70
CA PHE A 316 -26.56 1.56 15.87
C PHE A 316 -27.18 2.22 17.10
N GLY A 317 -26.83 3.49 17.36
CA GLY A 317 -27.44 4.30 18.42
C GLY A 317 -28.94 4.54 18.22
N TRP A 318 -29.38 4.79 16.97
CA TRP A 318 -30.79 4.86 16.61
C TRP A 318 -31.51 3.53 16.86
N GLN A 319 -30.92 2.40 16.45
CA GLN A 319 -31.50 1.08 16.61
C GLN A 319 -31.58 0.66 18.10
N ILE A 320 -30.56 0.99 18.91
CA ILE A 320 -30.60 0.85 20.38
C ILE A 320 -31.72 1.71 20.98
N ASN A 321 -31.89 2.96 20.56
CA ASN A 321 -32.96 3.82 21.07
C ASN A 321 -34.35 3.33 20.64
N LYS A 322 -34.48 2.75 19.46
CA LYS A 322 -35.71 2.10 18.97
C LYS A 322 -36.04 0.83 19.77
N TRP A 323 -35.05 -0.02 20.02
CA TRP A 323 -35.19 -1.19 20.90
C TRP A 323 -35.53 -0.76 22.34
N ARG A 324 -34.90 0.27 22.88
CA ARG A 324 -35.24 0.86 24.20
C ARG A 324 -36.68 1.38 24.27
N LYS A 325 -37.21 2.00 23.20
CA LYS A 325 -38.64 2.38 23.13
C LYS A 325 -39.53 1.14 23.15
N PHE A 326 -39.21 0.12 22.36
CA PHE A 326 -39.95 -1.16 22.35
C PHE A 326 -39.91 -1.87 23.72
N MET A 327 -38.77 -1.87 24.40
CA MET A 327 -38.59 -2.42 25.75
C MET A 327 -39.38 -1.68 26.86
N ARG A 328 -39.80 -0.43 26.63
CA ARG A 328 -40.74 0.26 27.52
C ARG A 328 -42.17 -0.22 27.27
N LEU A 329 -42.56 -0.32 26.00
CA LEU A 329 -43.89 -0.80 25.58
C LEU A 329 -44.12 -2.30 25.89
N ALA A 330 -43.07 -3.11 25.88
CA ALA A 330 -43.11 -4.51 26.32
C ALA A 330 -43.15 -4.67 27.86
N LYS A 331 -43.09 -3.57 28.62
CA LYS A 331 -43.18 -3.53 30.09
C LYS A 331 -44.37 -2.74 30.61
N THR A 332 -45.16 -2.08 29.75
CA THR A 332 -46.41 -1.45 30.18
C THR A 332 -47.45 -2.52 30.54
N PRO A 333 -48.22 -2.32 31.63
CA PRO A 333 -49.42 -3.12 31.88
C PRO A 333 -50.39 -3.08 30.71
N VAL A 334 -51.22 -4.12 30.57
CA VAL A 334 -52.24 -4.23 29.53
C VAL A 334 -53.61 -4.62 30.09
N VAL A 335 -54.66 -4.01 29.55
CA VAL A 335 -56.06 -4.35 29.81
C VAL A 335 -56.63 -5.12 28.61
N SER A 336 -57.45 -6.13 28.87
CA SER A 336 -58.15 -6.90 27.83
C SER A 336 -59.50 -6.26 27.46
N HIS A 337 -59.59 -5.64 26.29
CA HIS A 337 -60.86 -5.18 25.72
C HIS A 337 -61.58 -6.34 25.01
N ARG A 338 -62.88 -6.53 25.28
CA ARG A 338 -63.70 -7.55 24.60
C ARG A 338 -64.32 -6.94 23.34
N ILE A 339 -63.99 -7.52 22.18
CA ILE A 339 -64.33 -6.94 20.87
C ILE A 339 -65.84 -7.06 20.61
N LYS A 340 -66.50 -5.96 20.27
CA LYS A 340 -67.90 -5.94 19.82
C LYS A 340 -67.97 -6.06 18.29
N LYS A 341 -69.09 -6.57 17.74
CA LYS A 341 -69.28 -6.74 16.28
C LYS A 341 -69.11 -5.46 15.43
N THR A 342 -69.19 -4.28 16.04
CA THR A 342 -69.01 -2.97 15.39
C THR A 342 -67.75 -2.23 15.85
N ASP A 343 -66.80 -2.94 16.47
CA ASP A 343 -65.49 -2.38 16.80
C ASP A 343 -64.51 -2.60 15.64
N THR A 344 -63.78 -1.55 15.28
CA THR A 344 -62.62 -1.62 14.39
C THR A 344 -61.35 -1.36 15.20
N LEU A 345 -60.19 -1.79 14.69
CA LEU A 345 -58.92 -1.57 15.37
C LEU A 345 -58.64 -0.08 15.64
N GLN A 346 -59.05 0.80 14.71
CA GLN A 346 -58.95 2.25 14.86
C GLN A 346 -59.88 2.82 15.95
N LYS A 347 -61.10 2.29 16.07
CA LYS A 347 -62.08 2.71 17.09
C LYS A 347 -61.64 2.30 18.50
N ILE A 348 -61.09 1.09 18.66
CA ILE A 348 -60.48 0.63 19.92
C ILE A 348 -59.24 1.49 20.25
N ALA A 349 -58.40 1.78 19.25
CA ALA A 349 -57.23 2.63 19.43
C ALA A 349 -57.58 4.05 19.89
N GLY A 350 -58.61 4.66 19.30
CA GLY A 350 -59.14 5.96 19.72
C GLY A 350 -59.69 5.94 21.15
N LEU A 351 -60.48 4.92 21.51
CA LEU A 351 -61.09 4.77 22.85
C LEU A 351 -60.04 4.79 23.98
N TYR A 352 -58.90 4.13 23.77
CA TYR A 352 -57.82 4.04 24.76
C TYR A 352 -56.67 5.04 24.52
N ARG A 353 -56.77 5.92 23.52
CA ARG A 353 -55.74 6.92 23.14
C ARG A 353 -54.38 6.31 22.77
N VAL A 354 -54.38 5.15 22.10
CA VAL A 354 -53.18 4.42 21.65
C VAL A 354 -53.05 4.47 20.12
N ASP A 355 -51.84 4.38 19.55
CA ASP A 355 -51.66 4.24 18.10
C ASP A 355 -52.19 2.87 17.62
N TRP A 356 -53.05 2.85 16.61
CA TRP A 356 -53.66 1.62 16.08
C TRP A 356 -52.65 0.63 15.50
N LYS A 357 -51.49 1.10 15.01
CA LYS A 357 -50.39 0.25 14.50
C LYS A 357 -49.64 -0.41 15.65
N LEU A 358 -49.51 0.28 16.78
CA LEU A 358 -48.97 -0.32 18.01
C LEU A 358 -49.92 -1.39 18.55
N LEU A 359 -51.22 -1.14 18.52
CA LEU A 359 -52.26 -2.12 18.86
C LEU A 359 -52.25 -3.33 17.93
N ALA A 360 -52.10 -3.14 16.61
CA ALA A 360 -51.89 -4.23 15.66
C ALA A 360 -50.66 -5.07 16.06
N GLN A 361 -49.53 -4.40 16.34
CA GLN A 361 -48.25 -5.06 16.65
C GLN A 361 -48.26 -5.82 17.98
N ILE A 362 -48.96 -5.33 19.02
CA ILE A 362 -49.11 -6.01 20.33
C ILE A 362 -49.99 -7.27 20.24
N ASN A 363 -50.93 -7.29 19.29
CA ASN A 363 -51.89 -8.38 19.08
C ASN A 363 -51.57 -9.24 17.84
N GLU A 364 -50.39 -9.02 17.22
CA GLU A 364 -49.89 -9.73 16.03
C GLU A 364 -50.81 -9.67 14.79
N ILE A 365 -51.69 -8.68 14.74
CA ILE A 365 -52.67 -8.47 13.67
C ILE A 365 -51.94 -7.96 12.41
N LYS A 366 -52.15 -8.65 11.29
CA LYS A 366 -51.52 -8.40 9.98
C LYS A 366 -52.51 -7.71 9.02
N PRO A 367 -52.03 -7.02 7.97
CA PRO A 367 -52.90 -6.54 6.87
C PRO A 367 -53.81 -7.66 6.35
N PRO A 368 -55.11 -7.42 6.08
CA PRO A 368 -55.82 -6.13 6.04
C PRO A 368 -56.10 -5.42 7.38
N TYR A 369 -55.72 -6.00 8.52
CA TYR A 369 -55.95 -5.52 9.89
C TYR A 369 -57.36 -5.71 10.45
N ASP A 370 -58.15 -6.61 9.85
CA ASP A 370 -59.43 -7.05 10.38
C ASP A 370 -59.30 -7.77 11.73
N LEU A 371 -60.30 -7.61 12.59
CA LEU A 371 -60.32 -8.23 13.92
C LEU A 371 -60.70 -9.72 13.88
N GLY A 372 -61.31 -10.17 12.79
CA GLY A 372 -61.60 -11.58 12.51
C GLY A 372 -62.43 -12.27 13.60
N THR A 373 -62.02 -13.48 14.00
CA THR A 373 -62.64 -14.29 15.05
C THR A 373 -62.13 -13.97 16.46
N THR A 374 -61.30 -12.93 16.62
CA THR A 374 -60.67 -12.55 17.89
C THR A 374 -61.72 -12.10 18.90
N LYS A 375 -61.79 -12.73 20.08
CA LYS A 375 -62.76 -12.36 21.13
C LYS A 375 -62.28 -11.21 22.05
N THR A 376 -60.98 -11.01 22.15
CA THR A 376 -60.34 -10.02 23.04
C THR A 376 -59.06 -9.44 22.45
N ILE A 377 -58.87 -8.13 22.56
CA ILE A 377 -57.63 -7.41 22.24
C ILE A 377 -56.95 -6.94 23.52
N TYR A 378 -55.62 -7.02 23.58
CA TYR A 378 -54.81 -6.43 24.64
C TYR A 378 -54.44 -4.99 24.29
N VAL A 379 -54.73 -4.06 25.19
CA VAL A 379 -54.47 -2.62 25.05
C VAL A 379 -53.51 -2.18 26.16
N PRO A 380 -52.43 -1.42 25.87
CA PRO A 380 -51.56 -0.90 26.92
C PRO A 380 -52.28 0.19 27.73
N ASP A 381 -52.55 -0.11 29.00
CA ASP A 381 -53.16 0.81 29.96
C ASP A 381 -52.59 0.58 31.37
N SER A 382 -52.47 1.69 32.09
CA SER A 382 -51.93 1.86 33.45
C SER A 382 -52.54 0.97 34.55
N GLN A 383 -53.76 0.46 34.38
CA GLN A 383 -54.53 -0.23 35.44
C GLN A 383 -54.59 -1.77 35.31
N GLY A 384 -53.97 -2.36 34.27
CA GLY A 384 -54.14 -3.80 33.92
C GLY A 384 -52.97 -4.74 34.27
N GLN A 385 -53.14 -6.04 34.04
CA GLN A 385 -52.08 -7.04 34.29
C GLN A 385 -50.88 -6.90 33.34
N ARG A 386 -49.68 -7.30 33.80
CA ARG A 386 -48.46 -7.30 32.98
C ARG A 386 -48.42 -8.52 32.04
N ARG A 387 -48.50 -8.30 30.73
CA ARG A 387 -48.19 -9.34 29.72
C ARG A 387 -46.71 -9.29 29.36
N ILE A 388 -45.98 -10.38 29.59
CA ILE A 388 -44.61 -10.54 29.10
C ILE A 388 -44.68 -10.79 27.60
N LEU A 389 -44.30 -9.81 26.77
CA LEU A 389 -44.13 -10.02 25.34
C LEU A 389 -42.80 -10.74 25.06
N PRO A 390 -42.75 -11.70 24.12
CA PRO A 390 -41.50 -12.34 23.71
C PRO A 390 -40.62 -11.31 22.98
N ILE A 391 -39.61 -10.79 23.69
CA ILE A 391 -38.66 -9.82 23.15
C ILE A 391 -37.65 -10.58 22.27
N PRO A 392 -37.59 -10.34 20.95
CA PRO A 392 -36.56 -10.94 20.12
C PRO A 392 -35.19 -10.42 20.54
N ASN A 393 -34.18 -11.31 20.50
CA ASN A 393 -32.78 -10.98 20.79
C ASN A 393 -32.35 -9.73 20.01
N ILE A 394 -31.58 -8.83 20.64
CA ILE A 394 -31.08 -7.60 20.02
C ILE A 394 -30.35 -7.86 18.69
N LEU A 395 -29.70 -9.02 18.55
CA LEU A 395 -29.10 -9.49 17.29
C LEU A 395 -30.14 -9.62 16.16
N VAL A 396 -31.29 -10.26 16.42
CA VAL A 396 -32.40 -10.37 15.46
C VAL A 396 -32.89 -8.98 15.07
N TYR A 397 -32.97 -8.04 16.02
CA TYR A 397 -33.38 -6.66 15.75
C TYR A 397 -32.33 -5.88 14.92
N LEU A 398 -31.03 -6.13 15.12
CA LEU A 398 -29.93 -5.54 14.35
C LEU A 398 -29.87 -6.06 12.91
N PHE A 399 -30.05 -7.38 12.70
CA PHE A 399 -29.90 -8.00 11.38
C PHE A 399 -31.19 -8.05 10.54
N ALA A 400 -32.38 -7.92 11.14
CA ALA A 400 -33.66 -7.94 10.40
C ALA A 400 -33.76 -6.95 9.20
N PRO A 401 -33.20 -5.73 9.23
CA PRO A 401 -33.20 -4.85 8.05
C PRO A 401 -32.37 -5.41 6.89
N VAL A 402 -31.22 -6.00 7.19
CA VAL A 402 -30.30 -6.60 6.21
C VAL A 402 -30.94 -7.84 5.58
N VAL A 403 -31.46 -8.74 6.42
CA VAL A 403 -32.17 -9.95 5.96
C VAL A 403 -33.36 -9.58 5.08
N ARG A 404 -34.12 -8.53 5.40
CA ARG A 404 -35.25 -8.05 4.56
C ARG A 404 -34.83 -7.49 3.20
N LEU A 405 -33.62 -6.94 3.06
CA LEU A 405 -33.11 -6.51 1.75
C LEU A 405 -32.93 -7.72 0.82
N PHE A 406 -32.32 -8.79 1.32
CA PHE A 406 -32.06 -10.01 0.56
C PHE A 406 -33.27 -10.96 0.42
N SER A 407 -34.34 -10.75 1.21
CA SER A 407 -35.53 -11.63 1.23
C SER A 407 -36.67 -11.19 0.29
N ARG A 408 -36.48 -10.18 -0.57
CA ARG A 408 -37.48 -9.76 -1.55
C ARG A 408 -37.58 -10.78 -2.71
N LYS A 409 -38.50 -11.76 -2.58
CA LYS A 409 -38.95 -12.55 -3.74
C LYS A 409 -39.62 -11.64 -4.78
N PRO A 410 -39.44 -11.88 -6.09
CA PRO A 410 -40.17 -11.16 -7.12
C PRO A 410 -41.67 -11.50 -7.06
N HIS A 411 -42.52 -10.54 -7.43
CA HIS A 411 -43.96 -10.80 -7.59
C HIS A 411 -44.21 -11.67 -8.83
N PRO A 412 -45.11 -12.68 -8.77
CA PRO A 412 -45.57 -13.37 -9.96
C PRO A 412 -46.44 -12.42 -10.80
N SER A 413 -46.20 -12.37 -12.11
CA SER A 413 -47.08 -11.68 -13.05
C SER A 413 -48.36 -12.49 -13.29
N LEU A 414 -49.49 -11.78 -13.38
CA LEU A 414 -50.78 -12.38 -13.73
C LEU A 414 -50.75 -12.89 -15.18
N ARG A 415 -50.98 -14.19 -15.38
CA ARG A 415 -51.27 -14.76 -16.70
C ARG A 415 -52.78 -14.84 -16.89
N HIS A 416 -53.28 -14.28 -18.00
CA HIS A 416 -54.61 -14.62 -18.50
C HIS A 416 -54.58 -16.00 -19.19
N PRO A 417 -55.68 -16.77 -19.17
CA PRO A 417 -55.76 -18.05 -19.88
C PRO A 417 -55.99 -17.83 -21.39
N GLY A 418 -55.15 -18.44 -22.22
CA GLY A 418 -55.42 -18.66 -23.64
C GLY A 418 -56.09 -20.03 -23.87
N PRO A 419 -56.93 -20.20 -24.90
CA PRO A 419 -57.67 -21.43 -25.13
C PRO A 419 -56.80 -22.56 -25.72
N GLN A 420 -57.18 -23.80 -25.44
CA GLN A 420 -56.74 -24.99 -26.19
C GLN A 420 -57.41 -24.96 -27.59
N ASN A 421 -56.86 -25.52 -28.68
CA ASN A 421 -56.48 -26.92 -28.81
C ASN A 421 -55.81 -27.26 -30.16
N ARG A 422 -55.32 -28.52 -30.27
CA ARG A 422 -54.93 -29.31 -31.47
C ARG A 422 -53.60 -29.04 -32.21
N HIS A 423 -52.81 -30.12 -32.22
CA HIS A 423 -51.71 -30.53 -33.13
C HIS A 423 -52.28 -31.15 -34.44
N PRO A 424 -51.51 -31.39 -35.54
CA PRO A 424 -50.37 -32.34 -35.60
C PRO A 424 -49.13 -31.96 -36.46
N GLU A 425 -48.02 -32.69 -36.24
CA GLU A 425 -46.93 -33.09 -37.21
C GLU A 425 -46.19 -32.00 -38.04
N LEU A 426 -44.97 -32.11 -38.61
CA LEU A 426 -43.78 -33.00 -38.64
C LEU A 426 -42.61 -32.13 -39.23
N ASP A 427 -41.28 -32.38 -39.18
CA ASP A 427 -40.40 -33.40 -38.56
C ASP A 427 -38.94 -32.86 -38.43
N SER A 428 -38.05 -33.63 -37.79
CA SER A 428 -36.59 -33.72 -38.00
C SER A 428 -35.65 -32.64 -37.41
N GLY A 429 -34.43 -33.07 -37.04
CA GLY A 429 -33.26 -32.17 -36.79
C GLY A 429 -32.63 -32.23 -35.39
N SER A 430 -31.36 -32.66 -35.29
CA SER A 430 -30.51 -32.58 -34.09
C SER A 430 -29.04 -32.88 -34.43
N PRO A 431 -28.05 -32.54 -33.56
CA PRO A 431 -28.07 -31.66 -32.38
C PRO A 431 -26.99 -30.55 -32.43
N GLY A 432 -27.12 -29.51 -31.58
CA GLY A 432 -26.11 -28.43 -31.43
C GLY A 432 -25.64 -28.25 -29.99
N SER A 433 -24.48 -28.79 -29.63
CA SER A 433 -23.91 -28.70 -28.27
C SER A 433 -23.25 -27.34 -27.99
N ARG A 434 -23.40 -26.84 -26.74
CA ARG A 434 -22.49 -25.87 -26.09
C ARG A 434 -22.78 -25.76 -24.58
N SER A 435 -22.02 -26.47 -23.75
CA SER A 435 -22.04 -26.34 -22.29
C SER A 435 -21.22 -25.13 -21.83
N GLY A 436 -21.87 -24.13 -21.22
CA GLY A 436 -21.24 -22.90 -20.75
C GLY A 436 -20.70 -22.98 -19.32
N PHE A 437 -19.55 -23.63 -19.10
CA PHE A 437 -18.87 -23.61 -17.81
C PHE A 437 -18.25 -22.24 -17.51
N ARG A 438 -18.32 -21.80 -16.24
CA ARG A 438 -17.86 -20.45 -15.83
C ARG A 438 -17.06 -20.50 -14.54
N VAL A 439 -15.73 -20.50 -14.68
CA VAL A 439 -14.77 -20.44 -13.57
C VAL A 439 -14.90 -19.11 -12.81
N LYS A 440 -14.69 -19.14 -11.49
CA LYS A 440 -14.48 -17.96 -10.63
C LYS A 440 -13.13 -18.08 -9.92
N PRO A 441 -12.24 -17.08 -9.99
CA PRO A 441 -11.04 -17.05 -9.15
C PRO A 441 -11.41 -16.63 -7.71
N GLY A 442 -10.99 -17.40 -6.72
CA GLY A 442 -11.18 -17.11 -5.29
C GLY A 442 -9.85 -16.86 -4.58
N MET A 443 -9.63 -15.65 -4.06
CA MET A 443 -8.54 -15.37 -3.13
C MET A 443 -9.02 -15.49 -1.68
N THR A 444 -8.37 -16.34 -0.89
CA THR A 444 -8.56 -16.41 0.56
C THR A 444 -7.19 -16.40 1.26
N LYS A 445 -7.07 -15.71 2.40
CA LYS A 445 -5.83 -15.68 3.20
C LYS A 445 -5.78 -16.87 4.16
N GLY A 446 -4.71 -17.67 4.09
CA GLY A 446 -4.33 -18.64 5.11
C GLY A 446 -3.08 -19.41 4.69
N VAL A 447 -2.03 -19.42 5.51
CA VAL A 447 -0.81 -20.19 5.20
C VAL A 447 -1.02 -21.65 5.60
N ILE A 448 -1.50 -22.43 4.64
CA ILE A 448 -1.38 -23.89 4.57
C ILE A 448 -0.95 -24.19 3.14
N THR A 449 -0.10 -25.19 2.92
CA THR A 449 0.42 -25.56 1.60
C THR A 449 -0.70 -26.20 0.74
N GLN A 450 -1.56 -25.35 0.17
CA GLN A 450 -2.60 -25.76 -0.77
C GLN A 450 -1.95 -25.91 -2.16
N THR A 451 -2.04 -27.12 -2.72
CA THR A 451 -1.92 -27.30 -4.18
C THR A 451 -2.91 -26.35 -4.85
N PRO A 452 -2.53 -25.59 -5.88
CA PRO A 452 -3.48 -24.76 -6.60
C PRO A 452 -4.63 -25.63 -7.14
N SER A 453 -5.84 -25.07 -7.11
CA SER A 453 -7.06 -25.82 -7.43
C SER A 453 -8.17 -24.87 -7.87
N TYR A 454 -8.99 -25.30 -8.82
CA TYR A 454 -10.13 -24.55 -9.34
C TYR A 454 -11.45 -25.26 -9.03
N THR A 455 -12.53 -24.49 -8.85
CA THR A 455 -13.85 -25.04 -8.52
C THR A 455 -14.69 -25.21 -9.79
N ILE A 456 -15.24 -26.41 -9.99
CA ILE A 456 -16.26 -26.70 -11.01
C ILE A 456 -17.64 -26.84 -10.36
N ILE A 457 -18.71 -26.55 -11.11
CA ILE A 457 -20.10 -26.66 -10.63
C ILE A 457 -20.88 -27.61 -11.54
N ILE A 458 -21.31 -28.73 -10.95
CA ILE A 458 -22.04 -29.82 -11.62
C ILE A 458 -23.42 -29.34 -12.10
N GLN A 459 -23.76 -29.61 -13.36
CA GLN A 459 -25.02 -29.23 -14.00
C GLN A 459 -26.07 -30.38 -13.96
N PRO A 460 -27.35 -30.09 -14.26
CA PRO A 460 -28.37 -31.13 -14.40
C PRO A 460 -28.13 -32.02 -15.63
N GLY A 461 -27.58 -33.21 -15.40
CA GLY A 461 -27.32 -34.22 -16.43
C GLY A 461 -25.93 -34.86 -16.32
N ASP A 462 -24.96 -34.10 -15.81
CA ASP A 462 -23.55 -34.50 -15.73
C ASP A 462 -23.34 -35.83 -15.00
N THR A 463 -22.65 -36.75 -15.66
CA THR A 463 -22.19 -38.02 -15.08
C THR A 463 -20.74 -37.91 -14.59
N ARG A 464 -20.24 -38.94 -13.91
CA ARG A 464 -18.83 -38.99 -13.46
C ARG A 464 -17.86 -38.94 -14.64
N LYS A 465 -18.21 -39.58 -15.77
CA LYS A 465 -17.36 -39.62 -16.97
C LYS A 465 -17.18 -38.24 -17.59
N ASP A 466 -18.22 -37.41 -17.56
CA ASP A 466 -18.16 -36.06 -18.12
C ASP A 466 -17.24 -35.16 -17.27
N VAL A 467 -17.25 -35.35 -15.94
CA VAL A 467 -16.32 -34.70 -15.00
C VAL A 467 -14.88 -35.19 -15.21
N GLU A 468 -14.68 -36.50 -15.37
CA GLU A 468 -13.36 -37.10 -15.67
C GLU A 468 -12.80 -36.57 -17.00
N GLN A 469 -13.62 -36.54 -18.05
CA GLN A 469 -13.24 -36.04 -19.37
C GLN A 469 -12.99 -34.52 -19.40
N PHE A 470 -13.72 -33.74 -18.59
CA PHE A 470 -13.53 -32.28 -18.52
C PHE A 470 -12.27 -31.89 -17.74
N THR A 471 -11.92 -32.63 -16.69
CA THR A 471 -10.79 -32.31 -15.80
C THR A 471 -9.49 -33.02 -16.16
N GLY A 472 -9.56 -34.15 -16.88
CA GLY A 472 -8.40 -35.02 -17.15
C GLY A 472 -7.98 -35.90 -15.97
N LEU A 473 -8.65 -35.80 -14.81
CA LEU A 473 -8.36 -36.56 -13.59
C LEU A 473 -9.43 -37.63 -13.34
N SER A 474 -9.06 -38.74 -12.68
CA SER A 474 -10.05 -39.79 -12.39
C SER A 474 -11.03 -39.35 -11.28
N TRP A 475 -12.26 -39.87 -11.33
CA TRP A 475 -13.25 -39.62 -10.29
C TRP A 475 -12.77 -40.07 -8.91
N LYS A 476 -11.89 -41.07 -8.86
CA LYS A 476 -11.27 -41.57 -7.62
C LYS A 476 -10.36 -40.51 -6.97
N GLU A 477 -9.65 -39.72 -7.77
CA GLU A 477 -8.76 -38.65 -7.28
C GLU A 477 -9.56 -37.41 -6.88
N ILE A 478 -10.50 -36.98 -7.73
CA ILE A 478 -11.40 -35.84 -7.44
C ILE A 478 -12.23 -36.11 -6.18
N ALA A 479 -12.78 -37.33 -6.04
CA ALA A 479 -13.51 -37.74 -4.85
C ALA A 479 -12.62 -37.81 -3.60
N LYS A 480 -11.33 -38.23 -3.73
CA LYS A 480 -10.37 -38.24 -2.62
C LYS A 480 -10.02 -36.83 -2.17
N PHE A 481 -9.80 -35.90 -3.10
CA PHE A 481 -9.52 -34.48 -2.82
C PHE A 481 -10.70 -33.83 -2.07
N ASN A 482 -11.92 -33.99 -2.61
CA ASN A 482 -13.16 -33.48 -2.02
C ASN A 482 -13.69 -34.32 -0.84
N ARG A 483 -12.94 -35.32 -0.36
CA ARG A 483 -13.28 -36.22 0.77
C ARG A 483 -14.66 -36.91 0.65
N LEU A 484 -15.10 -37.18 -0.58
CA LEU A 484 -16.39 -37.80 -0.86
C LEU A 484 -16.39 -39.29 -0.52
N LYS A 485 -17.51 -39.79 0.02
CA LYS A 485 -17.66 -41.21 0.37
C LYS A 485 -17.69 -42.11 -0.89
N PRO A 486 -17.17 -43.34 -0.83
CA PRO A 486 -17.34 -44.33 -1.90
C PRO A 486 -18.81 -44.47 -2.32
N GLY A 487 -19.07 -44.54 -3.63
CA GLY A 487 -20.42 -44.64 -4.17
C GLY A 487 -21.22 -43.33 -4.28
N PHE A 488 -20.73 -42.19 -3.76
CA PHE A 488 -21.42 -40.89 -3.78
C PHE A 488 -21.99 -40.54 -5.17
N LYS A 489 -23.29 -40.27 -5.25
CA LYS A 489 -23.97 -39.86 -6.49
C LYS A 489 -23.84 -38.34 -6.69
N LEU A 490 -23.40 -37.94 -7.89
CA LEU A 490 -23.40 -36.55 -8.33
C LEU A 490 -24.81 -35.93 -8.26
N LYS A 491 -24.85 -34.60 -8.07
CA LYS A 491 -26.06 -33.79 -8.02
C LYS A 491 -25.78 -32.43 -8.65
N ALA A 492 -26.76 -31.90 -9.39
CA ALA A 492 -26.68 -30.54 -9.90
C ALA A 492 -26.52 -29.51 -8.76
N GLY A 493 -25.71 -28.48 -9.00
CA GLY A 493 -25.36 -27.46 -8.01
C GLY A 493 -24.33 -27.91 -6.97
N LEU A 494 -23.72 -29.10 -7.11
CA LEU A 494 -22.56 -29.48 -6.33
C LEU A 494 -21.32 -28.74 -6.86
N GLU A 495 -20.61 -28.09 -5.95
CA GLU A 495 -19.29 -27.51 -6.22
C GLU A 495 -18.21 -28.57 -5.87
N LEU A 496 -17.22 -28.75 -6.76
CA LEU A 496 -16.07 -29.64 -6.54
C LEU A 496 -14.77 -28.87 -6.76
N GLU A 497 -13.82 -29.01 -5.86
CA GLU A 497 -12.45 -28.51 -6.01
C GLU A 497 -11.62 -29.51 -6.81
N VAL A 498 -10.95 -29.05 -7.85
CA VAL A 498 -10.09 -29.86 -8.73
C VAL A 498 -8.67 -29.30 -8.65
N PRO A 499 -7.65 -30.09 -8.28
CA PRO A 499 -6.27 -29.62 -8.31
C PRO A 499 -5.83 -29.31 -9.75
N GLU A 500 -4.95 -28.30 -9.89
CA GLU A 500 -4.20 -28.02 -11.12
C GLU A 500 -3.04 -29.01 -11.32
#